data_AF-A0A967PSB3-F1
#
_entry.id   AF-A0A967PSB3-F1
#
_cell.length_a   1.000
_cell.length_b   1.000
_cell.length_c   1.000
_cell.angle_alpha   90.00
_cell.angle_beta   90.00
_cell.angle_gamma   90.00
#
_symmetry.space_group_name_H-M   'P 1'
#
loop_
_entity.id
_entity.type
_entity.pdbx_description
1 polymer ?
#
loop_
_entity_poly.entity_id
_entity_poly.type
_entity_poly.pdbx_seq_one_letter_code
_entity_poly.pdbx_strand_id
1 'polypeptide(L)'
;MDAATGEPLTWVDRVAHDAYAAYSLPLQSPDDGPRTLEVDPADPTASPFGWHDRNGLAGADTNFTEGGNIIATEDRDADDAGGFRPNGGANRVFDFPVDLLAAPAASE
;
A
#
# COMPACT_ATOMS: atom_id res chain seq x y z
N MET A 1 16.13 -13.11 -22.78
CA MET A 1 16.85 -12.31 -23.80
C MET A 1 16.65 -12.98 -25.15
N ASP A 2 16.03 -12.31 -26.11
CA ASP A 2 16.07 -12.74 -27.51
C ASP A 2 17.41 -12.28 -28.12
N ALA A 3 18.13 -13.20 -28.78
CA ALA A 3 19.44 -12.93 -29.38
C ALA A 3 19.36 -12.14 -30.70
N ALA A 4 18.16 -11.91 -31.25
CA ALA A 4 17.98 -11.17 -32.50
C ALA A 4 17.68 -9.67 -32.31
N THR A 5 17.13 -9.27 -31.16
CA THR A 5 16.59 -7.91 -30.97
C THR A 5 17.07 -7.20 -29.71
N GLY A 6 17.69 -7.91 -28.76
CA GLY A 6 18.15 -7.30 -27.50
C GLY A 6 17.01 -6.86 -26.56
N GLU A 7 15.76 -7.11 -26.94
CA GLU A 7 14.60 -6.78 -26.12
C GLU A 7 14.49 -7.76 -24.94
N PRO A 8 14.29 -7.25 -23.71
CA PRO A 8 14.01 -8.08 -22.55
C PRO A 8 12.68 -8.84 -22.77
N LEU A 9 12.78 -10.15 -23.03
CA LEU A 9 11.64 -11.07 -22.96
C LEU A 9 11.16 -11.13 -21.50
N THR A 10 10.20 -10.28 -21.18
CA THR A 10 9.60 -10.06 -19.86
C THR A 10 10.63 -9.73 -18.77
N TRP A 11 10.70 -8.46 -18.38
CA TRP A 11 11.07 -8.17 -17.00
C TRP A 11 10.06 -8.91 -16.13
N VAL A 12 10.49 -9.96 -15.44
CA VAL A 12 9.72 -10.46 -14.30
C VAL A 12 9.79 -9.32 -13.31
N ASP A 13 8.76 -8.49 -13.31
CA ASP A 13 8.52 -7.58 -12.21
C ASP A 13 8.28 -8.48 -10.99
N ARG A 14 9.32 -8.62 -10.17
CA ARG A 14 9.31 -9.47 -8.98
C ARG A 14 8.57 -8.78 -7.83
N VAL A 15 8.23 -7.51 -8.00
CA VAL A 15 7.46 -6.71 -7.06
C VAL A 15 5.99 -6.79 -7.48
N ALA A 16 5.11 -7.05 -6.52
CA ALA A 16 3.69 -6.91 -6.75
C ALA A 16 3.36 -5.42 -6.79
N HIS A 17 2.77 -4.93 -7.88
CA HIS A 17 2.46 -3.51 -8.00
C HIS A 17 1.43 -3.07 -6.96
N ASP A 18 1.68 -1.96 -6.26
CA ASP A 18 0.73 -1.32 -5.35
C ASP A 18 0.86 0.20 -5.38
N ALA A 19 -0.23 0.89 -5.03
CA ALA A 19 -0.24 2.35 -5.05
C ALA A 19 -1.02 2.94 -3.88
N TYR A 20 -0.49 4.00 -3.30
CA TYR A 20 -1.03 4.65 -2.11
C TYR A 20 -1.13 6.16 -2.31
N ALA A 21 -2.33 6.71 -2.14
CA ALA A 21 -2.46 8.16 -2.02
C ALA A 21 -2.02 8.58 -0.61
N ALA A 22 -0.86 9.21 -0.47
CA ALA A 22 -0.24 9.51 0.82
C ALA A 22 0.26 10.95 0.90
N TYR A 23 0.40 11.47 2.12
CA TYR A 23 1.26 12.64 2.38
C TYR A 23 2.69 12.10 2.45
N SER A 24 3.38 12.10 1.31
CA SER A 24 4.72 11.54 1.20
C SER A 24 5.74 12.40 1.93
N LEU A 25 6.80 11.76 2.43
CA LEU A 25 7.89 12.49 3.09
C LEU A 25 8.46 13.55 2.13
N PRO A 26 8.73 14.78 2.61
CA PRO A 26 8.85 15.16 4.02
C PRO A 26 7.57 15.71 4.67
N LEU A 27 6.41 15.70 3.99
CA LEU A 27 5.17 16.25 4.54
C LEU A 27 4.83 15.57 5.88
N GLN A 28 4.60 16.37 6.93
CA GLN A 28 4.26 15.86 8.26
C GLN A 28 2.76 15.91 8.52
N SER A 29 2.07 16.79 7.80
CA SER A 29 0.65 17.06 7.96
C SER A 29 0.02 17.44 6.62
N PRO A 30 -1.33 17.39 6.53
CA PRO A 30 -2.03 17.90 5.38
C PRO A 30 -1.84 19.40 5.10
N ASP A 31 -1.44 20.18 6.11
CA ASP A 31 -1.17 21.61 5.97
C ASP A 31 0.14 21.89 5.21
N ASP A 32 1.05 20.91 5.16
CA ASP A 32 2.34 21.04 4.48
C ASP A 32 2.22 20.89 2.95
N GLY A 33 1.15 20.25 2.45
CA GLY A 33 0.97 20.02 1.02
C GLY A 33 -0.05 18.95 0.67
N PRO A 34 -0.35 18.78 -0.64
CA PRO A 34 -1.30 17.78 -1.12
C PRO A 34 -0.74 16.36 -1.03
N ARG A 35 -1.65 15.37 -1.04
CA ARG A 35 -1.28 13.96 -1.22
C ARG A 35 -0.78 13.70 -2.65
N THR A 36 0.12 12.73 -2.76
CA THR A 36 0.59 12.17 -4.03
C THR A 36 0.26 10.69 -4.10
N LEU A 37 0.11 10.16 -5.32
CA LEU A 37 -0.03 8.73 -5.54
C LEU A 37 1.38 8.12 -5.62
N GLU A 38 1.79 7.46 -4.54
CA GLU A 38 3.06 6.74 -4.48
C GLU A 38 2.86 5.35 -5.08
N VAL A 39 3.69 5.01 -6.06
CA VAL A 39 3.63 3.75 -6.79
C VAL A 39 4.85 2.92 -6.41
N ASP A 40 4.60 1.66 -6.03
CA ASP A 40 5.60 0.73 -5.51
C ASP A 40 6.48 1.35 -4.39
N PRO A 41 5.89 1.94 -3.33
CA PRO A 41 6.63 2.66 -2.29
C PRO A 41 7.46 1.74 -1.37
N ALA A 42 7.36 0.43 -1.51
CA ALA A 42 8.09 -0.51 -0.70
C ALA A 42 9.60 -0.42 -0.95
N ASP A 43 10.39 -0.26 0.12
CA ASP A 43 11.84 -0.36 0.01
C ASP A 43 12.24 -1.78 -0.44
N PRO A 44 12.94 -1.95 -1.57
CA PRO A 44 13.22 -3.27 -2.14
C PRO A 44 14.25 -4.07 -1.33
N THR A 45 14.99 -3.43 -0.42
CA THR A 45 15.93 -4.10 0.49
C THR A 45 15.20 -4.61 1.73
N ALA A 46 14.32 -3.79 2.30
CA ALA A 46 13.57 -4.13 3.51
C ALA A 46 12.32 -4.98 3.22
N SER A 47 11.73 -4.86 2.03
CA SER A 47 10.52 -5.57 1.59
C SER A 47 10.67 -6.02 0.13
N PRO A 48 11.49 -7.04 -0.16
CA PRO A 48 11.82 -7.46 -1.53
C PRO A 48 10.63 -7.93 -2.39
N PHE A 49 9.52 -8.29 -1.75
CA PHE A 49 8.29 -8.77 -2.41
C PHE A 49 7.11 -7.80 -2.23
N GLY A 50 7.38 -6.57 -1.80
CA GLY A 50 6.35 -5.57 -1.48
C GLY A 50 5.83 -5.69 -0.05
N TRP A 51 4.98 -4.75 0.35
CA TRP A 51 4.44 -4.72 1.72
C TRP A 51 3.39 -5.78 1.99
N HIS A 52 2.71 -6.27 0.95
CA HIS A 52 1.59 -7.22 1.05
C HIS A 52 1.98 -8.69 0.97
N ASP A 53 3.28 -9.00 0.96
CA ASP A 53 3.79 -10.36 1.03
C ASP A 53 3.98 -10.80 2.50
N ARG A 54 3.60 -12.04 2.80
CA ARG A 54 3.77 -12.70 4.10
C ARG A 54 4.62 -13.95 4.02
N ASN A 55 4.80 -14.52 2.83
CA ASN A 55 5.40 -15.83 2.66
C ASN A 55 6.79 -15.79 2.01
N GLY A 56 7.26 -14.61 1.58
CA GLY A 56 8.58 -14.44 0.98
C GLY A 56 8.66 -14.96 -0.46
N LEU A 57 7.52 -15.08 -1.14
CA LEU A 57 7.42 -15.46 -2.55
C LEU A 57 6.97 -14.26 -3.37
N ALA A 58 7.30 -14.29 -4.65
CA ALA A 58 6.87 -13.21 -5.55
C ALA A 58 5.34 -13.16 -5.68
N GLY A 59 4.78 -11.97 -5.50
CA GLY A 59 3.35 -11.72 -5.51
C GLY A 59 2.82 -11.30 -4.14
N ALA A 60 1.74 -10.51 -4.13
CA ALA A 60 1.08 -10.14 -2.89
C ALA A 60 0.19 -11.28 -2.37
N ASP A 61 0.20 -11.48 -1.05
CA ASP A 61 -0.65 -12.48 -0.38
C ASP A 61 -2.03 -11.93 0.01
N THR A 62 -2.18 -10.61 -0.02
CA THR A 62 -3.37 -9.90 0.46
C THR A 62 -3.64 -8.64 -0.35
N ASN A 63 -4.91 -8.24 -0.38
CA ASN A 63 -5.35 -6.97 -0.98
C ASN A 63 -5.76 -5.94 0.09
N PHE A 64 -5.56 -6.26 1.37
CA PHE A 64 -5.83 -5.39 2.50
C PHE A 64 -4.55 -4.73 3.01
N THR A 65 -4.66 -3.73 3.88
CA THR A 65 -3.55 -3.01 4.54
C THR A 65 -2.83 -3.87 5.59
N GLU A 66 -2.31 -5.02 5.16
CA GLU A 66 -1.62 -6.00 5.99
C GLU A 66 -0.52 -6.70 5.18
N GLY A 67 0.44 -7.30 5.89
CA GLY A 67 1.59 -7.95 5.28
C GLY A 67 2.48 -8.66 6.29
N GLY A 68 3.72 -8.97 5.90
CA GLY A 68 4.70 -9.64 6.76
C GLY A 68 5.19 -8.80 7.93
N ASN A 69 5.13 -7.46 7.82
CA ASN A 69 5.66 -6.55 8.83
C ASN A 69 4.59 -5.96 9.75
N ILE A 70 3.42 -5.60 9.19
CA ILE A 70 2.43 -4.75 9.84
C ILE A 70 1.02 -5.20 9.45
N ILE A 71 0.09 -4.98 10.37
CA ILE A 71 -1.35 -4.98 10.10
C ILE A 71 -1.88 -3.61 10.52
N ALA A 72 -2.45 -2.86 9.57
CA ALA A 72 -3.10 -1.59 9.85
C ALA A 72 -4.62 -1.79 9.78
N THR A 73 -5.29 -1.42 10.86
CA THR A 73 -6.71 -1.69 11.08
C THR A 73 -7.34 -0.54 11.85
N GLU A 74 -8.62 -0.30 11.60
CA GLU A 74 -9.40 0.59 12.45
C GLU A 74 -9.60 -0.03 13.85
N ASP A 75 -9.75 0.80 14.87
CA ASP A 75 -10.01 0.40 16.26
C ASP A 75 -10.87 1.49 16.91
N ARG A 76 -12.18 1.51 16.59
CA ARG A 76 -13.10 2.57 17.04
C ARG A 76 -13.60 2.35 18.46
N ASP A 77 -13.76 1.08 18.83
CA ASP A 77 -14.27 0.60 20.10
C ASP A 77 -13.17 0.41 21.16
N ALA A 78 -11.90 0.60 20.76
CA ALA A 78 -10.73 0.58 21.62
C ALA A 78 -10.57 -0.75 22.38
N ASP A 79 -10.86 -1.85 21.70
CA ASP A 79 -10.82 -3.21 22.24
C ASP A 79 -9.56 -3.98 21.82
N ASP A 80 -8.70 -3.36 20.99
CA ASP A 80 -7.49 -3.94 20.41
C ASP A 80 -7.74 -5.22 19.57
N ALA A 81 -8.99 -5.57 19.26
CA ALA A 81 -9.34 -6.77 18.48
C ALA A 81 -9.24 -6.54 16.96
N GLY A 82 -9.15 -5.27 16.55
CA GLY A 82 -9.00 -4.86 15.17
C GLY A 82 -10.31 -4.86 14.38
N GLY A 83 -10.58 -3.75 13.71
CA GLY A 83 -11.80 -3.50 12.95
C GLY A 83 -11.60 -3.50 11.44
N PHE A 84 -12.25 -2.54 10.77
CA PHE A 84 -12.25 -2.44 9.31
C PHE A 84 -10.85 -2.26 8.73
N ARG A 85 -10.63 -2.86 7.54
CA ARG A 85 -9.44 -2.68 6.70
C ARG A 85 -9.88 -2.44 5.27
N PRO A 86 -9.34 -1.41 4.60
CA PRO A 86 -9.66 -1.17 3.20
C PRO A 86 -9.06 -2.26 2.31
N ASN A 87 -9.79 -2.58 1.23
CA ASN A 87 -9.35 -3.49 0.18
C ASN A 87 -8.98 -2.68 -1.08
N GLY A 88 -7.74 -2.76 -1.54
CA GLY A 88 -7.24 -2.04 -2.72
C GLY A 88 -7.58 -2.72 -4.06
N GLY A 89 -8.37 -3.79 -4.03
CA GLY A 89 -8.72 -4.60 -5.20
C GLY A 89 -7.53 -5.41 -5.73
N ALA A 90 -7.69 -5.98 -6.92
CA ALA A 90 -6.68 -6.86 -7.53
C ALA A 90 -5.33 -6.15 -7.77
N ASN A 91 -5.37 -4.83 -7.95
CA ASN A 91 -4.20 -3.99 -8.22
C ASN A 91 -3.67 -3.29 -6.98
N ARG A 92 -4.27 -3.49 -5.80
CA ARG A 92 -3.85 -2.87 -4.53
C ARG A 92 -3.66 -1.36 -4.65
N VAL A 93 -4.66 -0.69 -5.24
CA VAL A 93 -4.70 0.77 -5.35
C VAL A 93 -5.53 1.32 -4.20
N PHE A 94 -4.86 1.96 -3.25
CA PHE A 94 -5.43 2.59 -2.07
C PHE A 94 -5.52 4.11 -2.27
N ASP A 95 -6.33 4.51 -3.24
CA ASP A 95 -6.65 5.91 -3.54
C ASP A 95 -8.08 6.24 -3.08
N PHE A 96 -8.22 6.45 -1.77
CA PHE A 96 -9.49 6.83 -1.16
C PHE A 96 -9.57 8.34 -0.93
N PRO A 97 -10.74 8.96 -1.15
CA PRO A 97 -10.95 10.36 -0.89
C PRO A 97 -10.77 10.68 0.60
N VAL A 98 -10.26 11.86 0.89
CA VAL A 98 -10.18 12.41 2.25
C VAL A 98 -10.78 13.81 2.25
N ASP A 99 -11.68 14.07 3.19
CA ASP A 99 -12.22 15.39 3.44
C ASP A 99 -11.82 15.83 4.85
N LEU A 100 -10.89 16.77 4.92
CA LEU A 100 -10.34 17.28 6.17
C LEU A 100 -11.26 18.30 6.86
N LEU A 101 -12.30 18.75 6.16
CA LEU A 101 -13.31 19.67 6.69
C LEU A 101 -14.54 18.92 7.21
N ALA A 102 -14.65 17.62 6.93
CA ALA A 102 -15.71 16.79 7.46
C ALA A 102 -15.61 16.65 8.98
N ALA A 103 -16.76 16.59 9.65
CA ALA A 103 -16.79 16.23 11.06
C ALA A 103 -16.24 14.80 11.27
N PRO A 104 -15.62 14.51 12.43
CA PRO A 104 -15.20 13.15 12.77
C PRO A 104 -16.35 12.17 12.64
N ALA A 105 -16.06 10.95 12.15
CA ALA A 105 -17.05 9.89 12.13
C ALA A 105 -17.45 9.52 13.59
N ALA A 106 -18.74 9.32 13.84
CA ALA A 106 -19.25 9.04 15.19
C ALA A 106 -18.74 7.70 15.74
N SER A 107 -18.28 7.65 16.99
CA SER A 107 -17.94 6.41 17.70
C SER A 107 -19.14 5.45 17.72
N GLU A 108 -18.90 4.14 17.58
CA GLU A 108 -19.93 3.10 17.78
C GLU A 108 -20.11 2.76 19.26
#